data_AF-A0A914PG09-F1
#
_entry.id   AF-A0A914PG09-F1
#
_cell.length_a   1.000
_cell.length_b   1.000
_cell.length_c   1.000
_cell.angle_alpha   90.00
_cell.angle_beta   90.00
_cell.angle_gamma   90.00
#
_symmetry.space_group_name_H-M   'P 1'
#
loop_
_entity.id
_entity.type
_entity.pdbx_description
1 polymer ?
#
loop_
_entity_poly.entity_id
_entity_poly.type
_entity_poly.pdbx_seq_one_letter_code
_entity_poly.pdbx_strand_id
1 'polypeptide(L)'
;MDKKNKSVNFKEISDVALINENDAIQEETLDDTTKTNGKDSYNEKTNATENVSDKQQKLINGYCEKKLTQKVATKLAEVVIKLELNEDNFDNRVIDLLSKFTEDQSMFIIKAIEESQLYGVQNRAQYLMSVMKCFKNRIYYMGTNAQSVPLIPGPNVENIKAIVERTGYQMEITVGQRKYHCLSDINISEQNGSVHEVKII
;
A
#
# COMPACT_ATOMS: atom_id res chain seq x y z
N MET A 1 43.10 -43.40 8.07
CA MET A 1 41.74 -43.11 8.57
C MET A 1 41.16 -42.02 7.71
N ASP A 2 40.56 -42.43 6.60
CA ASP A 2 40.04 -41.58 5.53
C ASP A 2 38.62 -41.12 5.85
N LYS A 3 38.38 -39.80 5.82
CA LYS A 3 37.02 -39.25 5.79
C LYS A 3 36.78 -38.61 4.43
N LYS A 4 35.96 -39.32 3.67
CA LYS A 4 35.58 -39.10 2.27
C LYS A 4 34.80 -37.80 2.09
N ASN A 5 35.19 -37.06 1.06
CA ASN A 5 34.38 -36.09 0.32
C ASN A 5 33.01 -36.69 -0.03
N LYS A 6 31.94 -35.94 0.20
CA LYS A 6 30.63 -36.21 -0.40
C LYS A 6 30.22 -34.99 -1.23
N SER A 7 30.62 -35.04 -2.50
CA SER A 7 30.09 -34.20 -3.57
C SER A 7 28.66 -34.67 -3.86
N VAL A 8 27.70 -33.74 -3.90
CA VAL A 8 26.34 -34.03 -4.40
C VAL A 8 26.20 -33.33 -5.74
N ASN A 9 26.19 -34.16 -6.77
CA ASN A 9 26.02 -33.85 -8.17
C ASN A 9 24.51 -33.74 -8.46
N PHE A 10 24.04 -32.58 -8.91
CA PHE A 10 22.69 -32.42 -9.46
C PHE A 10 22.80 -32.34 -10.98
N LYS A 11 22.59 -33.50 -11.63
CA LYS A 11 22.29 -33.59 -13.05
C LYS A 11 21.19 -34.62 -13.28
N GLU A 12 20.19 -34.15 -14.04
CA GLU A 12 19.24 -34.86 -14.89
C GLU A 12 18.14 -35.63 -14.14
N ILE A 13 16.86 -35.32 -14.41
CA ILE A 13 16.03 -35.79 -15.54
C ILE A 13 14.88 -34.75 -15.70
N SER A 14 14.76 -33.93 -16.77
CA SER A 14 14.24 -34.18 -18.14
C SER A 14 12.94 -35.00 -18.14
N ASP A 15 11.73 -34.50 -18.40
CA ASP A 15 11.23 -33.81 -19.57
C ASP A 15 9.73 -33.51 -19.34
N VAL A 16 9.17 -32.57 -20.11
CA VAL A 16 7.92 -32.70 -20.89
C VAL A 16 7.12 -31.39 -20.93
N ALA A 17 7.08 -30.86 -22.17
CA ALA A 17 6.04 -30.07 -22.84
C ALA A 17 5.85 -28.59 -22.49
N LEU A 18 6.49 -27.77 -23.33
CA LEU A 18 5.96 -26.52 -23.87
C LEU A 18 4.60 -26.74 -24.55
N ILE A 19 3.63 -25.88 -24.28
CA ILE A 19 2.52 -25.59 -25.21
C ILE A 19 2.42 -24.07 -25.32
N ASN A 20 2.97 -23.54 -26.40
CA ASN A 20 2.63 -22.26 -27.00
C ASN A 20 1.75 -22.58 -28.21
N GLU A 21 0.51 -22.12 -28.22
CA GLU A 21 -0.28 -21.99 -29.45
C GLU A 21 -0.94 -20.60 -29.42
N ASN A 22 -0.35 -19.69 -30.17
CA ASN A 22 -1.08 -18.57 -30.77
C ASN A 22 -1.76 -19.14 -32.02
N ASP A 23 -3.05 -18.84 -32.26
CA ASP A 23 -3.49 -18.48 -33.61
C ASP A 23 -4.90 -17.85 -33.66
N ALA A 24 -4.95 -16.82 -34.52
CA ALA A 24 -6.04 -16.39 -35.39
C ALA A 24 -7.33 -15.76 -34.82
N ILE A 25 -7.43 -14.42 -34.90
CA ILE A 25 -8.67 -13.70 -35.27
C ILE A 25 -8.35 -12.47 -36.16
N GLN A 26 -8.69 -12.62 -37.45
CA GLN A 26 -9.31 -11.70 -38.42
C GLN A 26 -8.57 -10.46 -38.95
N GLU A 27 -8.12 -10.58 -40.21
CA GLU A 27 -8.26 -9.54 -41.24
C GLU A 27 -9.66 -9.63 -41.85
N GLU A 28 -10.39 -8.51 -41.91
CA GLU A 28 -11.30 -8.22 -43.02
C GLU A 28 -11.21 -6.71 -43.30
N THR A 29 -10.83 -6.40 -44.53
CA THR A 29 -10.82 -5.04 -45.10
C THR A 29 -12.17 -4.79 -45.75
N LEU A 30 -12.66 -3.55 -45.75
CA LEU A 30 -13.26 -2.88 -46.91
C LEU A 30 -13.61 -1.42 -46.62
N ASP A 31 -13.43 -0.66 -47.69
CA ASP A 31 -13.37 0.79 -47.92
C ASP A 31 -14.76 1.47 -47.91
N ASP A 32 -14.86 2.75 -47.54
CA ASP A 32 -15.43 3.82 -48.41
C ASP A 32 -15.37 5.21 -47.73
N THR A 33 -15.09 6.21 -48.56
CA THR A 33 -14.80 7.61 -48.25
C THR A 33 -16.08 8.44 -48.25
N THR A 34 -16.21 9.46 -47.39
CA THR A 34 -16.80 10.78 -47.77
C THR A 34 -16.62 11.84 -46.68
N LYS A 35 -16.14 13.01 -47.11
CA LYS A 35 -16.04 14.26 -46.33
C LYS A 35 -17.40 14.98 -46.31
N THR A 36 -17.82 15.51 -45.16
CA THR A 36 -18.60 16.76 -45.07
C THR A 36 -18.32 17.52 -43.77
N ASN A 37 -18.00 18.80 -43.90
CA ASN A 37 -17.93 19.80 -42.83
C ASN A 37 -19.31 20.02 -42.19
N GLY A 38 -19.33 20.24 -40.88
CA GLY A 38 -20.47 20.80 -40.14
C GLY A 38 -20.06 21.14 -38.72
N LYS A 39 -19.90 22.44 -38.43
CA LYS A 39 -19.84 22.98 -37.07
C LYS A 39 -21.13 22.58 -36.34
N ASP A 40 -21.01 22.17 -35.08
CA ASP A 40 -21.87 22.66 -34.00
C ASP A 40 -21.22 22.34 -32.65
N SER A 41 -20.92 23.41 -31.91
CA SER A 41 -20.70 23.35 -30.48
C SER A 41 -22.02 23.06 -29.79
N TYR A 42 -22.09 22.03 -28.96
CA TYR A 42 -22.78 22.13 -27.67
C TYR A 42 -21.98 21.38 -26.62
N ASN A 43 -21.38 22.20 -25.79
CA ASN A 43 -20.62 21.90 -24.58
C ASN A 43 -21.62 21.62 -23.46
N GLU A 44 -21.57 20.44 -22.83
CA GLU A 44 -21.84 20.23 -21.40
C GLU A 44 -21.78 18.74 -21.04
N LYS A 45 -20.70 18.37 -20.34
CA LYS A 45 -20.57 17.28 -19.34
C LYS A 45 -19.14 17.36 -18.75
N THR A 46 -18.85 18.41 -17.97
CA THR A 46 -18.99 18.50 -16.49
C THR A 46 -17.72 18.12 -15.70
N ASN A 47 -16.75 19.06 -15.65
CA ASN A 47 -16.05 19.64 -14.48
C ASN A 47 -15.39 18.77 -13.37
N ALA A 48 -15.45 17.44 -13.39
CA ALA A 48 -14.87 16.61 -12.32
C ALA A 48 -13.39 16.23 -12.56
N THR A 49 -13.00 16.04 -13.82
CA THR A 49 -11.70 15.47 -14.20
C THR A 49 -10.55 16.48 -14.13
N GLU A 50 -10.83 17.76 -14.40
CA GLU A 50 -9.81 18.83 -14.41
C GLU A 50 -9.27 19.11 -12.99
N ASN A 51 -10.14 19.13 -11.98
CA ASN A 51 -9.72 19.39 -10.59
C ASN A 51 -8.79 18.31 -10.03
N VAL A 52 -9.00 17.04 -10.40
CA VAL A 52 -8.18 15.92 -9.90
C VAL A 52 -6.80 15.95 -10.54
N SER A 53 -6.73 16.22 -11.84
CA SER A 53 -5.46 16.31 -12.57
C SER A 53 -4.58 17.46 -12.05
N ASP A 54 -5.17 18.63 -11.82
CA ASP A 54 -4.44 19.79 -11.27
C ASP A 54 -3.94 19.54 -9.84
N LYS A 55 -4.78 18.94 -9.00
CA LYS A 55 -4.39 18.54 -7.63
C LYS A 55 -3.24 17.54 -7.66
N GLN A 56 -3.31 16.53 -8.53
CA GLN A 56 -2.26 15.53 -8.69
C GLN A 56 -0.94 16.16 -9.13
N GLN A 57 -0.98 17.06 -10.13
CA GLN A 57 0.21 17.73 -10.61
C GLN A 57 0.85 18.62 -9.54
N LYS A 58 0.05 19.33 -8.75
CA LYS A 58 0.52 20.14 -7.61
C LYS A 58 1.26 19.29 -6.57
N LEU A 59 0.70 18.12 -6.23
CA LEU A 59 1.33 17.18 -5.29
C LEU A 59 2.67 16.66 -5.84
N ILE A 60 2.68 16.25 -7.11
CA ILE A 60 3.90 15.77 -7.78
C ILE A 60 5.00 16.82 -7.73
N ASN A 61 4.70 18.07 -8.10
CA ASN A 61 5.67 19.16 -8.07
C ASN A 61 6.24 19.35 -6.64
N GLY A 62 5.37 19.38 -5.62
CA GLY A 62 5.79 19.53 -4.23
C GLY A 62 6.61 18.34 -3.69
N TYR A 63 6.40 17.13 -4.19
CA TYR A 63 7.22 15.97 -3.85
C TYR A 63 8.59 15.99 -4.55
N CYS A 64 8.63 16.42 -5.81
CA CYS A 64 9.89 16.58 -6.55
C CYS A 64 10.78 17.66 -5.92
N GLU A 65 10.21 18.76 -5.43
CA GLU A 65 10.94 19.79 -4.65
C GLU A 65 11.59 19.20 -3.38
N LYS A 66 10.97 18.18 -2.79
CA LYS A 66 11.49 17.44 -1.62
C LYS A 66 12.44 16.29 -1.98
N LYS A 67 13.01 16.33 -3.20
CA LYS A 67 14.00 15.38 -3.72
C LYS A 67 13.49 13.96 -3.96
N LEU A 68 12.18 13.79 -4.16
CA LEU A 68 11.66 12.51 -4.67
C LEU A 68 11.83 12.46 -6.20
N THR A 69 12.21 11.30 -6.71
CA THR A 69 12.22 11.05 -8.16
C THR A 69 10.81 11.18 -8.73
N GLN A 70 10.68 11.75 -9.93
CA GLN A 70 9.40 11.95 -10.62
C GLN A 70 8.50 10.71 -10.58
N LYS A 71 9.05 9.53 -10.84
CA LYS A 71 8.30 8.27 -10.87
C LYS A 71 7.71 7.89 -9.50
N VAL A 72 8.48 8.10 -8.43
CA VAL A 72 8.04 7.87 -7.05
C VAL A 72 6.98 8.91 -6.66
N ALA A 73 7.21 10.18 -7.02
CA ALA A 73 6.28 11.27 -6.77
C ALA A 73 4.91 11.04 -7.43
N THR A 74 4.89 10.62 -8.70
CA THR A 74 3.65 10.27 -9.42
C THR A 74 2.88 9.17 -8.70
N LYS A 75 3.55 8.05 -8.39
CA LYS A 75 2.90 6.91 -7.73
C LYS A 75 2.44 7.26 -6.32
N LEU A 76 3.20 8.09 -5.60
CA LEU A 76 2.79 8.57 -4.28
C LEU A 76 1.56 9.47 -4.37
N ALA A 77 1.50 10.40 -5.33
CA ALA A 77 0.35 11.28 -5.52
C ALA A 77 -0.93 10.49 -5.84
N GLU A 78 -0.84 9.45 -6.67
CA GLU A 78 -1.94 8.53 -6.94
C GLU A 78 -2.46 7.88 -5.65
N VAL A 79 -1.56 7.33 -4.81
CA VAL A 79 -1.94 6.67 -3.55
C VAL A 79 -2.54 7.65 -2.55
N VAL A 80 -1.98 8.87 -2.45
CA VAL A 80 -2.49 9.93 -1.57
C VAL A 80 -3.91 10.35 -1.96
N ILE A 81 -4.18 10.49 -3.27
CA ILE A 81 -5.53 10.80 -3.76
C ILE A 81 -6.47 9.62 -3.53
N LYS A 82 -6.04 8.40 -3.87
CA LYS A 82 -6.85 7.16 -3.74
C LYS A 82 -7.26 6.86 -2.29
N LEU A 83 -6.36 7.09 -1.34
CA LEU A 83 -6.59 6.83 0.09
C LEU A 83 -7.08 8.07 0.86
N GLU A 84 -7.34 9.19 0.16
CA GLU A 84 -7.76 10.46 0.73
C GLU A 84 -6.87 10.89 1.93
N LEU A 85 -5.54 10.79 1.74
CA LEU A 85 -4.59 11.14 2.78
C LEU A 85 -4.41 12.67 2.85
N ASN A 86 -4.56 13.20 4.07
CA ASN A 86 -4.33 14.62 4.36
C ASN A 86 -2.86 14.88 4.75
N GLU A 87 -2.48 16.16 4.84
CA GLU A 87 -1.14 16.59 5.28
C GLU A 87 -0.78 16.06 6.68
N ASP A 88 -1.77 15.85 7.56
CA ASP A 88 -1.56 15.24 8.88
C ASP A 88 -1.24 13.74 8.82
N ASN A 89 -1.73 13.07 7.78
CA ASN A 89 -1.48 11.64 7.59
C ASN A 89 -0.14 11.39 6.90
N PHE A 90 0.28 12.33 6.05
CA PHE A 90 1.50 12.24 5.26
C PHE A 90 2.29 13.55 5.36
N ASP A 91 2.85 13.78 6.54
CA ASP A 91 3.54 15.03 6.87
C ASP A 91 4.91 15.15 6.18
N ASN A 92 5.53 16.32 6.32
CA ASN A 92 6.86 16.59 5.77
C ASN A 92 7.93 15.62 6.29
N ARG A 93 7.79 15.10 7.51
CA ARG A 93 8.77 14.18 8.10
C ARG A 93 8.71 12.81 7.44
N VAL A 94 7.51 12.34 7.08
CA VAL A 94 7.33 11.11 6.30
C VAL A 94 7.97 11.28 4.92
N ILE A 95 7.75 12.42 4.25
CA ILE A 95 8.32 12.69 2.92
C ILE A 95 9.86 12.77 2.99
N ASP A 96 10.41 13.46 3.99
CA ASP A 96 11.86 13.58 4.22
C ASP A 96 12.52 12.24 4.58
N LEU A 97 11.78 11.31 5.17
CA LEU A 97 12.25 9.95 5.40
C LEU A 97 12.19 9.13 4.11
N LEU A 98 11.13 9.29 3.32
CA LEU A 98 10.95 8.59 2.05
C LEU A 98 12.05 8.97 1.03
N SER A 99 12.47 10.24 1.00
CA SER A 99 13.54 10.72 0.10
C SER A 99 14.93 10.12 0.38
N LYS A 100 15.11 9.43 1.52
CA LYS A 100 16.37 8.76 1.88
C LYS A 100 16.49 7.34 1.32
N PHE A 101 15.41 6.80 0.75
CA PHE A 101 15.41 5.49 0.12
C PHE A 101 15.75 5.59 -1.36
N THR A 102 16.23 4.49 -1.95
CA THR A 102 16.37 4.40 -3.41
C THR A 102 14.98 4.38 -4.08
N GLU A 103 14.94 4.57 -5.39
CA GLU A 103 13.68 4.52 -6.16
C GLU A 103 12.93 3.19 -5.93
N ASP A 104 13.60 2.05 -6.08
CA ASP A 104 13.00 0.73 -5.91
C ASP A 104 12.49 0.48 -4.50
N GLN A 105 13.23 0.95 -3.50
CA GLN A 105 12.84 0.87 -2.09
C GLN A 105 11.60 1.72 -1.81
N SER A 106 11.55 2.93 -2.37
CA SER A 106 10.41 3.83 -2.24
C SER A 106 9.16 3.25 -2.88
N MET A 107 9.29 2.67 -4.08
CA MET A 107 8.18 2.00 -4.76
C MET A 107 7.64 0.81 -3.96
N PHE A 108 8.53 0.02 -3.36
CA PHE A 108 8.14 -1.08 -2.47
C PHE A 108 7.35 -0.58 -1.26
N ILE A 109 7.79 0.52 -0.64
CA ILE A 109 7.08 1.12 0.50
C ILE A 109 5.69 1.63 0.08
N ILE A 110 5.60 2.38 -1.03
CA ILE A 110 4.32 2.93 -1.50
C ILE A 110 3.33 1.81 -1.84
N LYS A 111 3.80 0.74 -2.48
CA LYS A 111 2.97 -0.44 -2.77
C LYS A 111 2.40 -1.07 -1.49
N ALA A 112 3.23 -1.25 -0.46
CA ALA A 112 2.76 -1.79 0.81
C ALA A 112 1.74 -0.87 1.52
N ILE A 113 1.91 0.45 1.40
CA ILE A 113 0.93 1.43 1.91
C ILE A 113 -0.40 1.26 1.18
N GLU A 114 -0.35 1.18 -0.16
CA GLU A 114 -1.54 0.98 -1.01
C GLU A 114 -2.28 -0.32 -0.67
N GLU A 115 -1.57 -1.43 -0.50
CA GLU A 115 -2.14 -2.74 -0.14
C GLU A 115 -2.76 -2.75 1.26
N SER A 116 -2.12 -2.10 2.24
CA SER A 116 -2.63 -2.05 3.62
C SER A 116 -3.82 -1.11 3.80
N GLN A 117 -3.98 -0.15 2.89
CA GLN A 117 -4.93 0.98 2.97
C GLN A 117 -4.88 1.73 4.31
N LEU A 118 -3.84 1.51 5.12
CA LEU A 118 -3.70 1.97 6.50
C LEU A 118 -4.95 1.71 7.37
N TYR A 119 -5.63 0.58 7.13
CA TYR A 119 -6.88 0.25 7.81
C TYR A 119 -6.67 0.03 9.32
N GLY A 120 -7.50 0.67 10.15
CA GLY A 120 -7.38 0.62 11.62
C GLY A 120 -6.22 1.44 12.21
N VAL A 121 -5.43 2.15 11.39
CA VAL A 121 -4.35 3.00 11.89
C VAL A 121 -4.90 4.40 12.23
N GLN A 122 -4.87 4.77 13.51
CA GLN A 122 -5.32 6.10 13.95
C GLN A 122 -4.29 7.18 13.59
N ASN A 123 -3.05 7.03 14.04
CA ASN A 123 -1.97 7.98 13.73
C ASN A 123 -1.13 7.49 12.55
N ARG A 124 -1.58 7.81 11.33
CA ARG A 124 -0.96 7.36 10.07
C ARG A 124 0.49 7.84 9.91
N ALA A 125 0.79 9.11 10.18
CA ALA A 125 2.15 9.64 10.00
C ALA A 125 3.15 8.96 10.93
N GLN A 126 2.83 8.81 12.22
CA GLN A 126 3.71 8.13 13.18
C GLN A 126 3.91 6.65 12.86
N TYR A 127 2.84 5.98 12.43
CA TYR A 127 2.90 4.59 11.99
C TYR A 127 3.83 4.41 10.79
N LEU A 128 3.63 5.22 9.74
CA LEU A 128 4.44 5.20 8.52
C LEU A 128 5.92 5.46 8.80
N MET A 129 6.24 6.49 9.59
CA MET A 129 7.63 6.79 9.98
C MET A 129 8.30 5.59 10.66
N SER A 130 7.57 4.93 11.56
CA SER A 130 8.09 3.79 12.31
C SER A 130 8.32 2.58 11.41
N VAL A 131 7.36 2.27 10.52
CA VAL A 131 7.48 1.20 9.52
C VAL A 131 8.69 1.45 8.59
N MET A 132 8.84 2.66 8.07
CA MET A 132 9.98 3.05 7.24
C MET A 132 11.30 2.97 8.01
N LYS A 133 11.34 3.38 9.28
CA LYS A 133 12.55 3.27 10.11
C LYS A 133 12.95 1.81 10.35
N CYS A 134 11.99 0.94 10.64
CA CYS A 134 12.22 -0.50 10.73
C CYS A 134 12.74 -1.08 9.42
N PHE A 135 12.19 -0.64 8.28
CA PHE A 135 12.65 -1.07 6.97
C PHE A 135 14.07 -0.59 6.64
N LYS A 136 14.41 0.65 6.98
CA LYS A 136 15.78 1.16 6.85
C LYS A 136 16.77 0.30 7.65
N ASN A 137 16.43 -0.04 8.89
CA ASN A 137 17.25 -0.94 9.70
C ASN A 137 17.31 -2.34 9.06
N ARG A 138 16.21 -2.85 8.52
CA ARG A 138 16.16 -4.14 7.81
C ARG A 138 17.09 -4.16 6.60
N ILE A 139 17.13 -3.09 5.80
CA ILE A 139 18.06 -2.94 4.68
C ILE A 139 19.51 -3.00 5.17
N TYR A 140 19.82 -2.35 6.29
CA TYR A 140 21.17 -2.39 6.86
C TYR A 140 21.61 -3.82 7.23
N TYR A 141 20.72 -4.63 7.80
CA TYR A 141 21.07 -5.99 8.23
C TYR A 141 20.94 -7.07 7.13
N MET A 142 19.95 -6.94 6.24
CA MET A 142 19.61 -7.97 5.25
C MET A 142 20.02 -7.59 3.82
N GLY A 143 20.49 -6.37 3.60
CA GLY A 143 20.83 -5.84 2.28
C GLY A 143 19.64 -5.89 1.32
N THR A 144 19.89 -6.38 0.11
CA THR A 144 18.89 -6.52 -0.96
C THR A 144 17.75 -7.48 -0.60
N ASN A 145 17.96 -8.43 0.31
CA ASN A 145 16.91 -9.35 0.75
C ASN A 145 15.85 -8.67 1.62
N ALA A 146 16.02 -7.42 2.03
CA ALA A 146 15.04 -6.72 2.88
C ALA A 146 13.65 -6.59 2.25
N GLN A 147 13.56 -6.60 0.91
CA GLN A 147 12.30 -6.50 0.15
C GLN A 147 11.57 -7.84 -0.03
N SER A 148 12.19 -8.98 0.30
CA SER A 148 11.54 -10.29 0.19
C SER A 148 10.49 -10.52 1.29
N VAL A 149 10.59 -9.77 2.39
CA VAL A 149 9.66 -9.84 3.52
C VAL A 149 8.66 -8.69 3.41
N PRO A 150 7.34 -8.95 3.57
CA PRO A 150 6.32 -7.90 3.57
C PRO A 150 6.67 -6.75 4.52
N LEU A 151 6.48 -5.52 4.05
CA LEU A 151 6.77 -4.34 4.85
C LEU A 151 5.76 -4.19 6.01
N ILE A 152 4.48 -4.36 5.70
CA ILE A 152 3.38 -4.34 6.66
C ILE A 152 2.82 -5.77 6.71
N PRO A 153 3.30 -6.63 7.63
CA PRO A 153 2.84 -8.01 7.71
C PRO A 153 1.43 -8.05 8.28
N GLY A 154 0.51 -8.77 7.66
CA GLY A 154 -0.85 -8.92 8.19
C GLY A 154 -1.77 -9.73 7.28
N PRO A 155 -2.99 -10.02 7.75
CA PRO A 155 -4.02 -10.62 6.91
C PRO A 155 -4.46 -9.65 5.79
N ASN A 156 -5.12 -10.20 4.77
CA ASN A 156 -5.74 -9.39 3.72
C ASN A 156 -6.77 -8.39 4.32
N VAL A 157 -6.70 -7.14 3.89
CA VAL A 157 -7.50 -6.03 4.42
C VAL A 157 -9.00 -6.23 4.21
N GLU A 158 -9.41 -6.82 3.08
CA GLU A 158 -10.83 -7.06 2.76
C GLU A 158 -11.44 -8.07 3.72
N ASN A 159 -10.70 -9.15 4.03
CA ASN A 159 -11.13 -10.15 5.00
C ASN A 159 -11.29 -9.54 6.40
N ILE A 160 -10.37 -8.66 6.81
CA ILE A 160 -10.44 -7.98 8.11
C ILE A 160 -11.64 -7.04 8.15
N LYS A 161 -11.88 -6.26 7.09
CA LYS A 161 -13.05 -5.37 6.98
C LYS A 161 -14.35 -6.15 7.11
N ALA A 162 -14.49 -7.27 6.40
CA ALA A 162 -15.69 -8.12 6.47
C ALA A 162 -15.94 -8.67 7.88
N ILE A 163 -14.89 -9.04 8.62
CA ILE A 163 -15.00 -9.51 10.01
C ILE A 163 -15.43 -8.37 10.94
N VAL A 164 -14.80 -7.21 10.82
CA VAL A 164 -15.12 -6.00 11.60
C VAL A 164 -16.57 -5.60 11.39
N GLU A 165 -17.02 -5.56 10.14
CA GLU A 165 -18.39 -5.19 9.78
C GLU A 165 -19.42 -6.19 10.31
N ARG A 166 -19.18 -7.51 10.14
CA ARG A 166 -20.09 -8.55 10.61
C ARG A 166 -20.24 -8.58 12.14
N THR A 167 -19.18 -8.28 12.87
CA THR A 167 -19.15 -8.43 14.33
C THR A 167 -19.45 -7.13 15.08
N GLY A 168 -19.30 -5.97 14.43
CA GLY A 168 -19.43 -4.65 15.06
C GLY A 168 -18.26 -4.25 15.97
N TYR A 169 -17.17 -5.03 15.98
CA TYR A 169 -15.96 -4.70 16.73
C TYR A 169 -15.12 -3.68 15.98
N GLN A 170 -14.33 -2.90 16.70
CA GLN A 170 -13.34 -2.01 16.11
C GLN A 170 -11.95 -2.64 16.14
N MET A 171 -11.14 -2.28 15.15
CA MET A 171 -9.75 -2.65 15.09
C MET A 171 -8.86 -1.40 15.11
N GLU A 172 -7.91 -1.39 16.04
CA GLU A 172 -6.87 -0.38 16.14
C GLU A 172 -5.50 -1.01 15.90
N ILE A 173 -4.69 -0.39 15.04
CA ILE A 173 -3.36 -0.85 14.68
C ILE A 173 -2.31 0.18 15.11
N THR A 174 -1.31 -0.32 15.83
CA THR A 174 -0.05 0.37 16.11
C THR A 174 1.12 -0.45 15.59
N VAL A 175 2.35 0.07 15.68
CA VAL A 175 3.56 -0.55 15.12
C VAL A 175 3.87 -1.92 15.75
N GLY A 176 3.41 -2.18 16.98
CA GLY A 176 3.67 -3.42 17.71
C GLY A 176 2.42 -4.22 18.08
N GLN A 177 1.22 -3.67 17.91
CA GLN A 177 -0.01 -4.30 18.40
C GLN A 177 -1.18 -4.05 17.45
N ARG A 178 -2.02 -5.08 17.29
CA ARG A 178 -3.35 -4.97 16.67
C ARG A 178 -4.38 -5.29 17.74
N LYS A 179 -5.16 -4.30 18.12
CA LYS A 179 -6.19 -4.41 19.15
C LYS A 179 -7.53 -4.57 18.46
N TYR A 180 -8.28 -5.57 18.87
CA TYR A 180 -9.64 -5.82 18.43
C TYR A 180 -10.55 -5.73 19.64
N HIS A 181 -11.50 -4.80 19.65
CA HIS A 181 -12.30 -4.51 20.84
C HIS A 181 -13.72 -4.09 20.47
N CYS A 182 -14.69 -4.37 21.34
CA CYS A 182 -16.05 -3.91 21.16
C CYS A 182 -16.19 -2.48 21.70
N LEU A 183 -17.07 -1.67 21.11
CA LEU A 183 -17.37 -0.32 21.62
C LEU A 183 -18.04 -0.35 23.01
N SER A 184 -18.66 -1.46 23.41
CA SER A 184 -19.22 -1.65 24.76
C SER A 184 -18.16 -1.59 25.86
N ASP A 185 -16.90 -1.90 25.52
CA ASP A 185 -15.84 -2.10 26.51
C ASP A 185 -15.16 -0.78 26.92
N ILE A 186 -15.44 0.32 26.20
CA ILE A 186 -14.79 1.64 26.45
C ILE A 186 -15.50 2.41 27.58
N ASN A 187 -16.78 2.13 27.86
CA ASN A 187 -17.55 2.84 28.90
C ASN A 187 -17.49 2.21 30.30
N ILE A 188 -16.73 1.13 30.50
CA ILE A 188 -16.70 0.42 31.80
C ILE A 188 -15.54 0.89 32.70
N SER A 189 -14.57 1.65 32.19
CA SER A 189 -13.40 2.10 32.98
C SER A 189 -13.53 3.47 33.65
N GLU A 190 -14.57 4.27 33.36
CA GLU A 190 -14.72 5.62 33.94
C GLU A 190 -15.83 5.75 35.01
N GLN A 191 -16.53 4.67 35.37
CA GLN A 191 -17.62 4.71 36.35
C GLN A 191 -17.45 3.77 37.56
N ASN A 192 -16.34 3.04 37.69
CA ASN A 192 -16.09 2.20 38.87
C ASN A 192 -15.21 2.91 39.90
N GLY A 193 -15.70 4.07 40.36
CA GLY A 193 -15.31 4.72 41.61
C GLY A 193 -16.19 4.31 42.81
N SER A 194 -16.92 3.19 42.72
CA SER A 194 -17.71 2.67 43.84
C SER A 194 -17.01 1.48 44.49
N VAL A 195 -16.41 1.77 45.63
CA VAL A 195 -15.77 0.83 46.56
C VAL A 195 -16.76 -0.27 46.95
N HIS A 196 -16.51 -1.50 46.52
CA HIS A 196 -16.96 -2.69 47.25
C HIS A 196 -15.75 -3.44 47.77
N GLU A 197 -15.30 -3.00 48.94
CA GLU A 197 -14.41 -3.75 49.80
C GLU A 197 -15.18 -4.97 50.33
N VAL A 198 -14.95 -6.14 49.73
CA VAL A 198 -15.43 -7.42 50.29
C VAL A 198 -14.39 -7.88 51.31
N LYS A 199 -14.68 -7.60 52.59
CA LYS A 199 -13.92 -8.09 53.73
C LYS A 199 -14.25 -9.57 53.91
N ILE A 200 -13.31 -10.46 53.58
CA ILE A 200 -13.41 -11.89 53.90
C ILE A 200 -12.99 -12.06 55.37
N ILE A 201 -13.91 -12.59 56.18
CA ILE A 201 -13.65 -13.12 57.53
C ILE A 201 -13.18 -14.56 57.38
#